data_AF-A0A2N4UD07-F1
#
_entry.id   AF-A0A2N4UD07-F1
#
_cell.length_a   1.000
_cell.length_b   1.000
_cell.length_c   1.000
_cell.angle_alpha   90.00
_cell.angle_beta   90.00
_cell.angle_gamma   90.00
#
_symmetry.space_group_name_H-M   'P 1'
#
loop_
_entity.id
_entity.type
_entity.pdbx_description
1 polymer ?
#
loop_
_entity_poly.entity_id
_entity_poly.type
_entity_poly.pdbx_seq_one_letter_code
_entity_poly.pdbx_strand_id
1 'polypeptide(L)'
;MNPQDLATIQKIVQDALQNAEFINKVWIAGAAVLVSLFAAMVASLTQMLVARSQRKTQLKLAEQQTSEQKDALRDQLSMQELASRRIANASISAKRQMWIDELRKDIAKYLTTWQEISYRWDAIVNRPGVESISDEGLAAFSQPIAEMRKEALELQLLIELRLNMTEVNHQDLKVLMNKLENTTRLYDRTVSLLPPTNIQAVFKSILKEVIIKAQEILKEEWERVKKDSYADPNDHSYAKNAGV
;
A
#
# COMPACT_ATOMS: atom_id res chain seq x y z
N MET A 1 -104.00 35.32 -56.67
CA MET A 1 -102.53 35.43 -56.58
C MET A 1 -101.95 34.50 -57.63
N ASN A 2 -101.11 35.01 -58.54
CA ASN A 2 -100.62 34.30 -59.73
C ASN A 2 -99.56 33.26 -59.32
N PRO A 3 -99.61 31.99 -59.76
CA PRO A 3 -98.68 30.94 -59.35
C PRO A 3 -97.18 31.25 -59.63
N GLN A 4 -96.88 32.11 -60.59
CA GLN A 4 -95.51 32.55 -60.90
C GLN A 4 -94.94 33.51 -59.84
N ASP A 5 -95.78 34.33 -59.21
CA ASP A 5 -95.34 35.26 -58.14
C ASP A 5 -95.03 34.50 -56.85
N LEU A 6 -95.81 33.46 -56.53
CA LEU A 6 -95.57 32.57 -55.39
C LEU A 6 -94.25 31.81 -55.54
N ALA A 7 -93.95 31.29 -56.72
CA ALA A 7 -92.68 30.60 -56.99
C ALA A 7 -91.46 31.55 -56.88
N THR A 8 -91.63 32.81 -57.30
CA THR A 8 -90.56 33.81 -57.23
C THR A 8 -90.30 34.27 -55.79
N ILE A 9 -91.36 34.51 -55.01
CA ILE A 9 -91.25 34.83 -53.57
C ILE A 9 -90.66 33.65 -52.80
N GLN A 10 -91.09 32.42 -53.10
CA GLN A 10 -90.57 31.23 -52.45
C GLN A 10 -89.08 31.04 -52.74
N LYS A 11 -88.64 31.28 -53.99
CA LYS A 11 -87.22 31.25 -54.35
C LYS A 11 -86.39 32.33 -53.64
N ILE A 12 -86.90 33.57 -53.56
CA ILE A 12 -86.21 34.66 -52.85
C ILE A 12 -86.08 34.36 -51.36
N VAL A 13 -87.11 33.81 -50.72
CA VAL A 13 -87.07 33.40 -49.31
C VAL A 13 -86.09 32.25 -49.11
N GLN A 14 -86.06 31.28 -50.02
CA GLN A 14 -85.15 30.14 -49.94
C GLN A 14 -83.69 30.55 -50.15
N ASP A 15 -83.42 31.45 -51.09
CA ASP A 15 -82.10 32.05 -51.32
C ASP A 15 -81.67 32.92 -50.11
N ALA A 16 -82.60 33.67 -49.51
CA ALA A 16 -82.32 34.46 -48.30
C ALA A 16 -82.01 33.57 -47.07
N LEU A 17 -82.73 32.46 -46.90
CA LEU A 17 -82.48 31.49 -45.83
C LEU A 17 -81.16 30.74 -46.04
N GLN A 18 -80.85 30.32 -47.27
CA GLN A 18 -79.57 29.70 -47.60
C GLN A 18 -78.40 30.67 -47.42
N ASN A 19 -78.56 31.94 -47.81
CA ASN A 19 -77.55 32.97 -47.58
C ASN A 19 -77.36 33.25 -46.08
N ALA A 20 -78.44 33.31 -45.29
CA ALA A 20 -78.34 33.47 -43.84
C ALA A 20 -77.63 32.27 -43.17
N GLU A 21 -77.93 31.04 -43.61
CA GLU A 21 -77.29 29.83 -43.11
C GLU A 21 -75.81 29.76 -43.50
N PHE A 22 -75.47 30.15 -44.74
CA PHE A 22 -74.09 30.24 -45.21
C PHE A 22 -73.29 31.32 -44.46
N ILE A 23 -73.86 32.51 -44.28
CA ILE A 23 -73.23 33.60 -43.52
C ILE A 23 -72.99 33.17 -42.07
N ASN A 24 -73.95 32.49 -41.43
CA ASN A 24 -73.78 32.01 -40.06
C ASN A 24 -72.70 30.91 -39.97
N LYS A 25 -72.67 29.97 -40.91
CA LYS A 25 -71.62 28.92 -40.98
C LYS A 25 -70.23 29.52 -41.20
N VAL A 26 -70.10 30.52 -42.07
CA VAL A 26 -68.83 31.22 -42.33
C VAL A 26 -68.39 32.03 -41.12
N TRP A 27 -69.31 32.70 -40.41
CA TRP A 27 -69.00 33.43 -39.17
C TRP A 27 -68.55 32.49 -38.06
N ILE A 28 -69.24 31.36 -37.85
CA ILE A 28 -68.88 30.35 -36.86
C ILE A 28 -67.51 29.73 -37.20
N ALA A 29 -67.28 29.39 -38.48
CA ALA A 29 -66.00 28.86 -38.93
C ALA A 29 -64.86 29.88 -38.76
N GLY A 30 -65.09 31.16 -39.12
CA GLY A 30 -64.13 32.24 -38.95
C GLY A 30 -63.81 32.52 -37.47
N ALA A 31 -64.82 32.52 -36.61
CA ALA A 31 -64.64 32.66 -35.16
C ALA A 31 -63.87 31.48 -34.56
N ALA A 32 -64.16 30.25 -34.98
CA ALA A 32 -63.45 29.04 -34.51
C ALA A 32 -61.95 29.06 -34.89
N VAL A 33 -61.62 29.50 -36.10
CA VAL A 33 -60.23 29.66 -36.54
C VAL A 33 -59.51 30.73 -35.73
N LEU A 34 -60.15 31.87 -35.45
CA LEU A 34 -59.55 32.93 -34.63
C LEU A 34 -59.33 32.50 -33.17
N VAL A 35 -60.30 31.80 -32.56
CA VAL A 35 -60.20 31.30 -31.18
C VAL A 35 -59.12 30.22 -31.07
N SER A 36 -59.04 29.31 -32.04
CA SER A 36 -58.00 28.26 -32.04
C SER A 36 -56.59 28.83 -32.23
N LEU A 37 -56.41 29.82 -33.12
CA LEU A 37 -55.15 30.54 -33.28
C LEU A 37 -54.74 31.28 -32.00
N PHE A 38 -55.71 31.94 -31.35
CA PHE A 38 -55.46 32.64 -30.10
C PHE A 38 -55.10 31.67 -28.96
N ALA A 39 -55.84 30.56 -28.83
CA ALA A 39 -55.56 29.51 -27.85
C ALA A 39 -54.16 28.88 -28.07
N ALA A 40 -53.78 28.62 -29.33
CA ALA A 40 -52.46 28.11 -29.68
C ALA A 40 -51.34 29.11 -29.31
N MET A 41 -51.57 30.41 -29.54
CA MET A 41 -50.60 31.46 -29.20
C MET A 41 -50.40 31.57 -27.67
N VAL A 42 -51.49 31.55 -26.91
CA VAL A 42 -51.44 31.59 -25.43
C VAL A 42 -50.81 30.31 -24.86
N ALA A 43 -51.15 29.14 -25.40
CA ALA A 43 -50.55 27.86 -25.01
C ALA A 43 -49.04 27.84 -25.29
N SER A 44 -48.60 28.34 -26.45
CA SER A 44 -47.18 28.43 -26.79
C SER A 44 -46.43 29.39 -25.85
N LEU A 45 -47.01 30.57 -25.55
CA LEU A 45 -46.42 31.54 -24.62
C LEU A 45 -46.29 30.99 -23.19
N THR A 46 -47.32 30.32 -22.70
CA THR A 46 -47.31 29.70 -21.36
C THR A 46 -46.30 28.57 -21.27
N GLN A 47 -46.23 27.69 -22.28
CA GLN A 47 -45.20 26.65 -22.38
C GLN A 47 -43.79 27.24 -22.43
N MET A 48 -43.58 28.32 -23.18
CA MET A 48 -42.28 29.00 -23.26
C MET A 48 -41.84 29.59 -21.92
N LEU A 49 -42.76 30.19 -21.16
CA LEU A 49 -42.46 30.76 -19.84
C LEU A 49 -42.15 29.66 -18.81
N VAL A 50 -42.94 28.58 -18.80
CA VAL A 50 -42.70 27.41 -17.93
C VAL A 50 -41.37 26.77 -18.27
N ALA A 51 -41.06 26.55 -19.56
CA ALA A 51 -39.79 25.99 -20.00
C ALA A 51 -38.58 26.87 -19.61
N ARG A 52 -38.71 28.21 -19.69
CA ARG A 52 -37.65 29.13 -19.23
C ARG A 52 -37.43 29.06 -17.72
N SER A 53 -38.51 28.96 -16.95
CA SER A 53 -38.44 28.79 -15.48
C SER A 53 -37.79 27.46 -15.11
N GLN A 54 -38.25 26.36 -15.72
CA GLN A 54 -37.69 25.01 -15.53
C GLN A 54 -36.22 24.92 -15.96
N ARG A 55 -35.82 25.59 -17.04
CA ARG A 55 -34.41 25.62 -17.47
C ARG A 55 -33.53 26.30 -16.42
N LYS A 56 -34.00 27.37 -15.77
CA LYS A 56 -33.24 28.03 -14.70
C LYS A 56 -33.09 27.12 -13.47
N THR A 57 -34.15 26.41 -13.08
CA THR A 57 -34.07 25.48 -11.94
C THR A 57 -33.20 24.27 -12.26
N GLN A 58 -33.32 23.69 -13.46
CA GLN A 58 -32.46 22.60 -13.93
C GLN A 58 -30.98 22.99 -13.99
N LEU A 59 -30.66 24.21 -14.45
CA LEU A 59 -29.27 24.70 -14.47
C LEU A 59 -28.70 24.83 -13.05
N LYS A 60 -29.47 25.38 -12.11
CA LYS A 60 -29.05 25.47 -10.70
C LYS A 60 -28.85 24.09 -10.07
N LEU A 61 -29.77 23.15 -10.33
CA LEU A 61 -29.65 21.78 -9.85
C LEU A 61 -28.44 21.08 -10.47
N ALA A 62 -28.19 21.26 -11.76
CA ALA A 62 -27.01 20.72 -12.43
C ALA A 62 -25.73 21.30 -11.85
N GLU A 63 -25.66 22.61 -11.61
CA GLU A 63 -24.51 23.26 -10.98
C GLU A 63 -24.26 22.72 -9.57
N GLN A 64 -25.30 22.61 -8.75
CA GLN A 64 -25.23 21.99 -7.42
C GLN A 64 -24.75 20.54 -7.49
N GLN A 65 -25.35 19.72 -8.36
CA GLN A 65 -24.93 18.33 -8.57
C GLN A 65 -23.47 18.22 -9.02
N THR A 66 -22.99 19.11 -9.90
CA THR A 66 -21.58 19.10 -10.31
C THR A 66 -20.63 19.50 -9.18
N SER A 67 -21.04 20.41 -8.28
CA SER A 67 -20.25 20.75 -7.10
C SER A 67 -20.19 19.58 -6.12
N GLU A 68 -21.34 18.99 -5.80
CA GLU A 68 -21.43 17.83 -4.91
C GLU A 68 -20.64 16.63 -5.45
N GLN A 69 -20.69 16.39 -6.77
CA GLN A 69 -19.88 15.36 -7.41
C GLN A 69 -18.38 15.63 -7.29
N LYS A 70 -17.94 16.88 -7.45
CA LYS A 70 -16.53 17.26 -7.30
C LYS A 70 -16.06 17.05 -5.86
N ASP A 71 -16.87 17.44 -4.89
CA ASP A 71 -16.54 17.27 -3.47
C ASP A 71 -16.50 15.78 -3.11
N ALA A 72 -17.48 14.98 -3.56
CA ALA A 72 -17.48 13.54 -3.37
C ALA A 72 -16.25 12.84 -4.01
N LEU A 73 -15.87 13.25 -5.22
CA LEU A 73 -14.66 12.74 -5.89
C LEU A 73 -13.39 13.12 -5.12
N ARG A 74 -13.32 14.35 -4.60
CA ARG A 74 -12.18 14.82 -3.80
C ARG A 74 -12.06 14.01 -2.51
N ASP A 75 -13.17 13.77 -1.82
CA ASP A 75 -13.21 12.94 -0.62
C ASP A 75 -12.80 11.50 -0.93
N GLN A 76 -13.31 10.92 -2.02
CA GLN A 76 -12.90 9.58 -2.47
C GLN A 76 -11.40 9.49 -2.78
N LEU A 77 -10.84 10.48 -3.47
CA LEU A 77 -9.40 10.52 -3.75
C LEU A 77 -8.58 10.61 -2.45
N SER A 78 -8.99 11.45 -1.50
CA SER A 78 -8.32 11.56 -0.21
C SER A 78 -8.38 10.26 0.59
N MET A 79 -9.53 9.57 0.59
CA MET A 79 -9.70 8.27 1.22
C MET A 79 -8.84 7.20 0.54
N GLN A 80 -8.77 7.21 -0.79
CA GLN A 80 -7.95 6.28 -1.56
C GLN A 80 -6.46 6.51 -1.31
N GLU A 81 -6.01 7.76 -1.24
CA GLU A 81 -4.63 8.10 -0.91
C GLU A 81 -4.27 7.61 0.50
N LEU A 82 -5.15 7.85 1.47
CA LEU A 82 -4.95 7.40 2.85
C LEU A 82 -4.94 5.87 2.95
N ALA A 83 -5.84 5.18 2.24
CA ALA A 83 -5.84 3.72 2.15
C ALA A 83 -4.56 3.18 1.49
N SER A 84 -4.10 3.82 0.40
CA SER A 84 -2.87 3.46 -0.29
C SER A 84 -1.65 3.61 0.62
N ARG A 85 -1.54 4.74 1.35
CA ARG A 85 -0.49 4.96 2.35
C ARG A 85 -0.51 3.91 3.46
N ARG A 86 -1.69 3.55 3.97
CA ARG A 86 -1.84 2.49 4.99
C ARG A 86 -1.37 1.13 4.46
N ILE A 87 -1.74 0.77 3.24
CA ILE A 87 -1.30 -0.49 2.60
C ILE A 87 0.21 -0.50 2.40
N ALA A 88 0.79 0.61 1.93
CA ALA A 88 2.24 0.75 1.74
C ALA A 88 2.98 0.62 3.08
N ASN A 89 2.55 1.32 4.12
CA ASN A 89 3.15 1.24 5.45
C ASN A 89 3.05 -0.18 6.03
N ALA A 90 1.89 -0.84 5.90
CA ALA A 90 1.74 -2.23 6.34
C ALA A 90 2.68 -3.18 5.58
N SER A 91 2.85 -2.98 4.26
CA SER A 91 3.80 -3.76 3.45
C SER A 91 5.25 -3.55 3.90
N ILE A 92 5.64 -2.31 4.20
CA ILE A 92 6.97 -1.98 4.71
C ILE A 92 7.20 -2.63 6.07
N SER A 93 6.26 -2.50 7.01
CA SER A 93 6.33 -3.14 8.33
C SER A 93 6.46 -4.65 8.22
N ALA A 94 5.70 -5.30 7.32
CA ALA A 94 5.79 -6.74 7.09
C ALA A 94 7.17 -7.17 6.57
N LYS A 95 7.74 -6.41 5.62
CA LYS A 95 9.11 -6.67 5.12
C LYS A 95 10.16 -6.48 6.20
N ARG A 96 10.03 -5.46 7.05
CA ARG A 96 10.96 -5.24 8.17
C ARG A 96 10.84 -6.34 9.23
N GLN A 97 9.63 -6.81 9.52
CA GLN A 97 9.43 -7.96 10.42
C GLN A 97 10.12 -9.22 9.86
N MET A 98 9.97 -9.49 8.57
CA MET A 98 10.68 -10.59 7.90
C MET A 98 12.21 -10.43 8.00
N TRP A 99 12.73 -9.21 7.81
CA TRP A 99 14.15 -8.94 7.99
C TRP A 99 14.62 -9.23 9.42
N ILE A 100 13.84 -8.86 10.46
CA ILE A 100 14.12 -9.15 11.87
C ILE A 100 14.19 -10.67 12.09
N ASP A 101 13.21 -11.41 11.57
CA ASP A 101 13.10 -12.85 11.79
C ASP A 101 14.23 -13.62 11.10
N GLU A 102 14.59 -13.24 9.87
CA GLU A 102 15.73 -13.83 9.16
C GLU A 102 17.06 -13.48 9.83
N LEU A 103 17.28 -12.23 10.26
CA LEU A 103 18.50 -11.85 10.98
C LEU A 103 18.65 -12.66 12.27
N ARG A 104 17.56 -12.83 13.03
CA ARG A 104 17.56 -13.65 14.24
C ARG A 104 17.94 -15.10 13.96
N LYS A 105 17.39 -15.68 12.88
CA LYS A 105 17.69 -17.05 12.45
C LYS A 105 19.14 -17.21 12.01
N ASP A 106 19.65 -16.30 11.19
CA ASP A 106 21.01 -16.32 10.68
C ASP A 106 22.03 -16.19 11.84
N ILE A 107 21.81 -15.27 12.78
CA ILE A 107 22.66 -15.11 13.98
C ILE A 107 22.63 -16.35 14.86
N ALA A 108 21.45 -16.93 15.12
CA ALA A 108 21.34 -18.13 15.95
C ALA A 108 22.12 -19.30 15.34
N LYS A 109 22.01 -19.48 14.01
CA LYS A 109 22.75 -20.51 13.30
C LYS A 109 24.25 -20.24 13.32
N TYR A 110 24.67 -19.01 13.02
CA TYR A 110 26.08 -18.59 13.05
C TYR A 110 26.73 -18.87 14.41
N LEU A 111 26.07 -18.47 15.50
CA LEU A 111 26.57 -18.69 16.85
C LEU A 111 26.65 -20.17 17.22
N THR A 112 25.67 -20.97 16.79
CA THR A 112 25.64 -22.41 17.04
C THR A 112 26.78 -23.12 16.30
N THR A 113 27.00 -22.78 15.02
CA THR A 113 28.10 -23.33 14.21
C THR A 113 29.46 -22.99 14.85
N TRP A 114 29.68 -21.75 15.26
CA TRP A 114 30.94 -21.37 15.94
C TRP A 114 31.11 -22.06 17.29
N GLN A 115 30.04 -22.23 18.06
CA GLN A 115 30.07 -22.94 19.32
C GLN A 115 30.46 -24.42 19.13
N GLU A 116 29.95 -25.06 18.07
CA GLU A 116 30.31 -26.43 17.71
C GLU A 116 31.77 -26.55 17.27
N ILE A 117 32.25 -25.61 16.44
CA ILE A 117 33.67 -25.53 16.06
C ILE A 117 34.54 -25.42 17.33
N SER A 118 34.17 -24.56 18.28
CA SER A 118 34.93 -24.39 19.53
C SER A 118 34.98 -25.67 20.36
N TYR A 119 33.85 -26.39 20.48
CA TYR A 119 33.82 -27.67 21.21
C TYR A 119 34.68 -28.75 20.55
N ARG A 120 34.72 -28.80 19.22
CA ARG A 120 35.57 -29.76 18.50
C ARG A 120 37.05 -29.46 18.73
N TRP A 121 37.45 -28.19 18.73
CA TRP A 121 38.81 -27.80 19.09
C TRP A 121 39.16 -28.14 20.53
N ASP A 122 38.30 -27.80 21.49
CA ASP A 122 38.50 -28.11 22.91
C ASP A 122 38.67 -29.63 23.14
N ALA A 123 37.85 -30.46 22.47
CA ALA A 123 37.92 -31.91 22.55
C ALA A 123 39.24 -32.52 22.01
N ILE A 124 39.93 -31.83 21.11
CA ILE A 124 41.24 -32.25 20.59
C ILE A 124 42.37 -31.75 21.45
N VAL A 125 42.36 -30.46 21.81
CA VAL A 125 43.49 -29.86 22.52
C VAL A 125 43.58 -30.37 23.96
N ASN A 126 42.47 -30.81 24.56
CA ASN A 126 42.43 -31.43 25.89
C ASN A 126 42.85 -32.91 25.91
N ARG A 127 43.04 -33.58 24.77
CA ARG A 127 43.54 -34.97 24.78
C ARG A 127 45.04 -34.97 25.15
N PRO A 128 45.47 -35.80 26.12
CA PRO A 128 46.89 -36.01 26.38
C PRO A 128 47.55 -36.53 25.10
N GLY A 129 48.48 -35.75 24.55
CA GLY A 129 49.20 -36.12 23.34
C GLY A 129 50.21 -37.21 23.65
N VAL A 130 49.80 -38.47 23.53
CA VAL A 130 50.70 -39.62 23.70
C VAL A 130 51.16 -40.17 22.35
N GLU A 131 50.43 -39.89 21.26
CA GLU A 131 50.76 -40.38 19.91
C GLU A 131 50.56 -39.30 18.84
N SER A 132 51.39 -39.35 17.79
CA SER A 132 51.21 -38.53 16.59
C SER A 132 49.88 -38.88 15.93
N ILE A 133 49.06 -37.87 15.64
CA ILE A 133 47.81 -38.03 14.90
C ILE A 133 48.15 -38.51 13.48
N SER A 134 47.54 -39.60 13.02
CA SER A 134 47.72 -40.07 11.62
C SER A 134 47.11 -39.07 10.63
N ASP A 135 47.54 -39.11 9.37
CA ASP A 135 46.99 -38.25 8.33
C ASP A 135 45.47 -38.48 8.16
N GLU A 136 44.98 -39.72 8.28
CA GLU A 136 43.54 -40.01 8.29
C GLU A 136 42.83 -39.41 9.50
N GLY A 137 43.46 -39.45 10.69
CA GLY A 137 42.91 -38.84 11.90
C GLY A 137 42.85 -37.31 11.82
N LEU A 138 43.85 -36.70 11.19
CA LEU A 138 43.88 -35.27 10.92
C LEU A 138 42.84 -34.87 9.87
N ALA A 139 42.68 -35.65 8.80
CA ALA A 139 41.66 -35.43 7.78
C ALA A 139 40.24 -35.56 8.38
N ALA A 140 39.97 -36.62 9.15
CA ALA A 140 38.69 -36.85 9.82
C ALA A 140 38.30 -35.72 10.79
N PHE A 141 39.30 -35.01 11.34
CA PHE A 141 39.06 -33.84 12.19
C PHE A 141 38.92 -32.53 11.41
N SER A 142 39.83 -32.28 10.47
CA SER A 142 39.93 -31.00 9.75
C SER A 142 38.82 -30.80 8.73
N GLN A 143 38.37 -31.88 8.07
CA GLN A 143 37.39 -31.79 7.00
C GLN A 143 36.02 -31.29 7.49
N PRO A 144 35.42 -31.83 8.58
CA PRO A 144 34.17 -31.27 9.11
C PRO A 144 34.31 -29.83 9.59
N ILE A 145 35.45 -29.45 10.18
CA ILE A 145 35.73 -28.08 10.61
C ILE A 145 35.80 -27.12 9.43
N ALA A 146 36.43 -27.54 8.32
CA ALA A 146 36.47 -26.75 7.10
C ALA A 146 35.07 -26.51 6.53
N GLU A 147 34.22 -27.55 6.51
CA GLU A 147 32.83 -27.45 6.06
C GLU A 147 32.00 -26.51 6.96
N MET A 148 32.10 -26.65 8.29
CA MET A 148 31.42 -25.75 9.22
C MET A 148 31.93 -24.30 9.11
N ARG A 149 33.23 -24.09 8.87
CA ARG A 149 33.78 -22.75 8.63
C ARG A 149 33.23 -22.13 7.34
N LYS A 150 33.07 -22.93 6.29
CA LYS A 150 32.41 -22.47 5.05
C LYS A 150 30.97 -22.05 5.35
N GLU A 151 30.20 -22.86 6.07
CA GLU A 151 28.83 -22.54 6.46
C GLU A 151 28.77 -21.28 7.34
N ALA A 152 29.69 -21.14 8.30
CA ALA A 152 29.78 -19.95 9.16
C ALA A 152 30.10 -18.69 8.34
N LEU A 153 30.97 -18.79 7.33
CA LEU A 153 31.28 -17.70 6.41
C LEU A 153 30.07 -17.29 5.57
N GLU A 154 29.33 -18.26 5.03
CA GLU A 154 28.09 -17.99 4.30
C GLU A 154 27.08 -17.24 5.18
N LEU A 155 26.90 -17.68 6.43
CA LEU A 155 26.03 -17.01 7.40
C LEU A 155 26.53 -15.60 7.75
N GLN A 156 27.83 -15.43 7.92
CA GLN A 156 28.42 -14.12 8.17
C GLN A 156 28.14 -13.16 7.02
N LEU A 157 28.32 -13.59 5.77
CA LEU A 157 28.03 -12.77 4.60
C LEU A 157 26.55 -12.39 4.53
N LEU A 158 25.64 -13.32 4.81
CA LEU A 158 24.20 -13.03 4.87
C LEU A 158 23.86 -12.00 5.94
N ILE A 159 24.44 -12.15 7.15
CA ILE A 159 24.26 -11.19 8.24
C ILE A 159 24.81 -9.82 7.81
N GLU A 160 26.04 -9.75 7.30
CA GLU A 160 26.66 -8.49 6.88
C GLU A 160 25.87 -7.76 5.79
N LEU A 161 25.28 -8.50 4.84
CA LEU A 161 24.40 -7.93 3.80
C LEU A 161 23.07 -7.40 4.35
N ARG A 162 22.59 -7.93 5.48
CA ARG A 162 21.37 -7.47 6.14
C ARG A 162 21.62 -6.27 7.05
N LEU A 163 22.81 -6.15 7.61
CA LEU A 163 23.15 -5.10 8.56
C LEU A 163 23.36 -3.76 7.85
N ASN A 164 22.90 -2.67 8.49
CA ASN A 164 23.16 -1.32 8.03
C ASN A 164 24.53 -0.83 8.53
N MET A 165 25.56 -0.88 7.67
CA MET A 165 26.93 -0.47 8.03
C MET A 165 27.10 1.04 8.32
N THR A 166 26.06 1.85 8.16
CA THR A 166 26.09 3.27 8.60
C THR A 166 25.82 3.41 10.11
N GLU A 167 25.25 2.38 10.75
CA GLU A 167 24.88 2.39 12.15
C GLU A 167 25.98 1.77 13.02
N VAL A 168 26.34 2.45 14.12
CA VAL A 168 27.44 2.04 15.01
C VAL A 168 27.20 0.66 15.61
N ASN A 169 25.97 0.37 16.07
CA ASN A 169 25.63 -0.94 16.64
C ASN A 169 25.87 -2.09 15.66
N HIS A 170 25.60 -1.87 14.38
CA HIS A 170 25.79 -2.86 13.32
C HIS A 170 27.27 -3.09 13.01
N GLN A 171 28.08 -2.02 13.02
CA GLN A 171 29.54 -2.12 12.90
C GLN A 171 30.13 -2.89 14.10
N ASP A 172 29.69 -2.58 15.31
CA ASP A 172 30.11 -3.27 16.53
C ASP A 172 29.78 -4.76 16.49
N LEU A 173 28.59 -5.13 16.02
CA LEU A 173 28.23 -6.54 15.83
C LEU A 173 29.21 -7.25 14.90
N LYS A 174 29.55 -6.65 13.75
CA LYS A 174 30.54 -7.19 12.81
C LYS A 174 31.91 -7.36 13.46
N VAL A 175 32.36 -6.38 14.23
CA VAL A 175 33.63 -6.47 14.97
C VAL A 175 33.61 -7.62 15.98
N LEU A 176 32.52 -7.80 16.71
CA LEU A 176 32.35 -8.90 17.67
C LEU A 176 32.32 -10.27 16.96
N MET A 177 31.65 -10.38 15.80
CA MET A 177 31.63 -11.59 14.99
C MET A 177 33.04 -11.98 14.53
N ASN A 178 33.84 -11.03 14.04
CA ASN A 178 35.23 -11.27 13.65
C ASN A 178 36.11 -11.65 14.86
N LYS A 179 35.86 -11.05 16.04
CA LYS A 179 36.56 -11.44 17.27
C LYS A 179 36.23 -12.88 17.67
N LEU A 180 34.98 -13.30 17.52
CA LEU A 180 34.53 -14.67 17.81
C LEU A 180 35.26 -15.69 16.92
N GLU A 181 35.29 -15.44 15.61
CA GLU A 181 36.04 -16.25 14.66
C GLU A 181 37.52 -16.36 15.05
N ASN A 182 38.17 -15.22 15.27
CA ASN A 182 39.61 -15.16 15.58
C ASN A 182 39.95 -15.88 16.88
N THR A 183 39.02 -15.98 17.82
CA THR A 183 39.22 -16.75 19.06
C THR A 183 39.47 -18.23 18.77
N THR A 184 38.85 -18.80 17.72
CA THR A 184 39.09 -20.20 17.35
C THR A 184 40.49 -20.46 16.82
N ARG A 185 41.19 -19.41 16.32
CA ARG A 185 42.60 -19.51 15.91
C ARG A 185 43.55 -19.67 17.09
N LEU A 186 43.12 -19.28 18.30
CA LEU A 186 43.94 -19.42 19.52
C LEU A 186 44.10 -20.89 19.95
N TYR A 187 43.27 -21.81 19.43
CA TYR A 187 43.47 -23.24 19.65
C TYR A 187 44.68 -23.81 18.90
N ASP A 188 45.19 -23.08 17.90
CA ASP A 188 46.45 -23.42 17.26
C ASP A 188 47.61 -23.11 18.22
N ARG A 189 48.33 -24.16 18.63
CA ARG A 189 49.46 -24.08 19.56
C ARG A 189 50.65 -23.28 19.00
N THR A 190 50.71 -23.07 17.68
CA THR A 190 51.71 -22.19 17.05
C THR A 190 51.35 -20.71 17.16
N VAL A 191 50.05 -20.40 17.33
CA VAL A 191 49.53 -19.04 17.43
C VAL A 191 49.44 -18.58 18.89
N SER A 192 49.13 -19.48 19.81
CA SER A 192 48.87 -19.14 21.22
C SER A 192 49.34 -20.23 22.18
N LEU A 193 49.87 -19.79 23.32
CA LEU A 193 50.24 -20.65 24.45
C LEU A 193 49.15 -20.71 25.54
N LEU A 194 47.98 -20.11 25.28
CA LEU A 194 46.90 -20.10 26.25
C LEU A 194 46.34 -21.52 26.50
N PRO A 195 46.04 -21.87 27.76
CA PRO A 195 45.33 -23.09 28.05
C PRO A 195 43.96 -23.14 27.33
N PRO A 196 43.51 -24.32 26.85
CA PRO A 196 42.20 -24.47 26.18
C PRO A 196 41.04 -23.95 27.02
N THR A 197 41.09 -24.13 28.34
CA THR A 197 40.11 -23.63 29.29
C THR A 197 39.98 -22.09 29.25
N ASN A 198 41.11 -21.38 29.14
CA ASN A 198 41.12 -19.92 29.04
C ASN A 198 40.60 -19.46 27.68
N ILE A 199 40.99 -20.14 26.59
CA ILE A 199 40.48 -19.85 25.24
C ILE A 199 38.95 -20.01 25.22
N GLN A 200 38.44 -21.09 25.80
CA GLN A 200 37.01 -21.35 25.85
C GLN A 200 36.26 -20.35 26.73
N ALA A 201 36.87 -19.83 27.80
CA ALA A 201 36.31 -18.76 28.61
C ALA A 201 36.18 -17.44 27.81
N VAL A 202 37.24 -17.08 27.05
CA VAL A 202 37.24 -15.90 26.16
C VAL A 202 36.18 -16.07 25.07
N PHE A 203 36.12 -17.24 24.42
CA PHE A 203 35.12 -17.56 23.40
C PHE A 203 33.69 -17.36 23.92
N LYS A 204 33.39 -17.91 25.10
CA LYS A 204 32.07 -17.77 25.74
C LYS A 204 31.75 -16.32 26.10
N SER A 205 32.74 -15.51 26.47
CA SER A 205 32.54 -14.08 26.74
C SER A 205 32.13 -13.34 25.47
N ILE A 206 32.89 -13.51 24.39
CA ILE A 206 32.61 -12.85 23.11
C ILE A 206 31.27 -13.33 22.52
N LEU A 207 30.97 -14.63 22.62
CA LEU A 207 29.69 -15.18 22.19
C LEU A 207 28.50 -14.49 22.89
N LYS A 208 28.62 -14.22 24.20
CA LYS A 208 27.59 -13.47 24.94
C LYS A 208 27.51 -12.00 24.48
N GLU A 209 28.64 -11.36 24.22
CA GLU A 209 28.66 -9.98 23.69
C GLU A 209 27.97 -9.89 22.32
N VAL A 210 28.21 -10.86 21.42
CA VAL A 210 27.51 -10.95 20.13
C VAL A 210 26.00 -11.08 20.34
N ILE A 211 25.56 -11.94 21.26
CA ILE A 211 24.12 -12.11 21.58
C ILE A 211 23.52 -10.80 22.07
N ILE A 212 24.17 -10.11 23.02
CA ILE A 212 23.69 -8.85 23.58
C ILE A 212 23.56 -7.81 22.47
N LYS A 213 24.61 -7.63 21.66
CA LYS A 213 24.60 -6.63 20.58
C LYS A 213 23.56 -6.95 19.51
N ALA A 214 23.37 -8.23 19.16
CA ALA A 214 22.30 -8.66 18.27
C ALA A 214 20.91 -8.34 18.84
N GLN A 215 20.68 -8.58 20.13
CA GLN A 215 19.41 -8.27 20.80
C GLN A 215 19.12 -6.76 20.83
N GLU A 216 20.15 -5.93 21.03
CA GLU A 216 20.04 -4.47 20.95
C GLU A 216 19.54 -4.03 19.57
N ILE A 217 20.18 -4.49 18.50
CA ILE A 217 19.78 -4.19 17.11
C ILE A 217 18.34 -4.65 16.83
N LEU A 218 18.01 -5.90 17.20
CA LEU A 218 16.66 -6.43 16.98
C LEU A 218 15.59 -5.65 17.75
N LYS A 219 15.92 -5.16 18.95
CA LYS A 219 15.00 -4.35 19.75
C LYS A 219 14.81 -2.96 19.15
N GLU A 220 15.88 -2.31 18.72
CA GLU A 220 15.81 -1.01 18.03
C GLU A 220 14.92 -1.10 16.79
N GLU A 221 15.13 -2.10 15.95
CA GLU A 221 14.34 -2.30 14.74
C GLU A 221 12.88 -2.65 15.02
N TRP A 222 12.62 -3.42 16.08
CA TRP A 222 11.24 -3.69 16.50
C TRP A 222 10.51 -2.44 16.99
N GLU A 223 11.18 -1.56 17.74
CA GLU A 223 10.58 -0.27 18.13
C GLU A 223 10.32 0.62 16.91
N ARG A 224 11.17 0.58 15.87
CA ARG A 224 10.88 1.27 14.60
C ARG A 224 9.64 0.69 13.91
N VAL A 225 9.50 -0.65 13.81
CA VAL A 225 8.31 -1.30 13.23
C VAL A 225 7.04 -0.87 13.97
N LYS A 226 7.07 -0.83 15.30
CA LYS A 226 5.93 -0.36 16.09
C LYS A 226 5.58 1.07 15.77
N LYS A 227 6.57 1.97 15.79
CA LYS A 227 6.36 3.39 15.50
C LYS A 227 5.72 3.58 14.13
N ASP A 228 6.22 2.89 13.12
CA ASP A 228 5.69 2.96 11.75
C ASP A 228 4.27 2.36 11.63
N SER A 229 3.95 1.36 12.46
CA SER A 229 2.61 0.72 12.48
C SER A 229 1.56 1.55 13.23
N TYR A 230 1.98 2.36 14.21
CA TYR A 230 1.11 3.26 14.99
C TYR A 230 1.14 4.71 14.50
N ALA A 231 1.96 5.04 13.50
CA ALA A 231 2.02 6.40 12.94
C ALA A 231 0.66 6.77 12.34
N ASP A 232 0.08 7.87 12.83
CA ASP A 232 -1.14 8.45 12.26
C ASP A 232 -0.86 8.82 10.79
N PRO A 233 -1.66 8.36 9.81
CA PRO A 233 -1.50 8.74 8.41
C PRO A 233 -1.60 10.27 8.16
N ASN A 234 -2.08 11.05 9.13
CA ASN A 234 -2.12 12.51 9.12
C ASN A 234 -0.90 13.18 9.78
N ASP A 235 0.01 12.41 10.40
CA ASP A 235 1.22 12.95 11.04
C ASP A 235 2.32 13.17 9.99
N HIS A 236 2.45 14.42 9.54
CA HIS A 236 3.46 14.83 8.56
C HIS A 236 4.90 14.90 9.12
N SER A 237 5.13 14.58 10.39
CA SER A 237 6.47 14.63 10.98
C SER A 237 7.44 13.58 10.42
N TYR A 238 6.94 12.48 9.84
CA TYR A 238 7.75 11.38 9.30
C TYR A 238 8.30 11.63 7.89
N ALA A 239 7.68 12.54 7.11
CA ALA A 239 8.12 12.85 5.75
C ALA A 239 9.47 13.60 5.69
N LYS A 240 9.97 14.12 6.82
CA LYS A 240 11.24 14.84 6.90
C LYS A 240 12.47 13.95 7.08
N ASN A 241 12.31 12.70 7.50
CA ASN A 241 13.44 11.83 7.86
C ASN A 241 13.74 10.71 6.85
N ALA A 242 12.96 10.61 5.76
CA ALA A 242 13.21 9.64 4.68
C ALA A 242 14.05 10.20 3.52
N GLY A 243 14.65 11.38 3.71
CA GLY A 243 15.49 12.05 2.72
C GLY A 243 16.89 12.31 3.25
N VAL A 244 17.71 11.26 3.36
CA VAL A 244 19.18 11.29 3.22
C VAL A 244 19.61 9.98 2.57
#